data_AF-A0A1J5IS56-F1
#
_entry.id   AF-A0A1J5IS56-F1
#
_cell.length_a   1.000
_cell.length_b   1.000
_cell.length_c   1.000
_cell.angle_alpha   90.00
_cell.angle_beta   90.00
_cell.angle_gamma   90.00
#
_symmetry.space_group_name_H-M   'P 1'
#
loop_
_entity.id
_entity.type
_entity.pdbx_description
1 polymer ?
#
loop_
_entity_poly.entity_id
_entity_poly.type
_entity_poly.pdbx_seq_one_letter_code
_entity_poly.pdbx_strand_id
1 'polypeptide(L)' 'MANIRQTALDKAYEQNPERFSKGKPMVSMPPKVVEINPVTETDDDYTAESGVNFPTLPRAMANAI' A
#
# COMPACT_ATOMS: atom_id res chain seq x y z
N MET A 1 7.57 10.84 -4.30
CA MET A 1 8.90 10.78 -4.96
C MET A 1 8.84 10.80 -6.48
N ALA A 2 8.05 9.96 -7.15
CA ALA A 2 7.97 9.94 -8.62
C ALA A 2 7.59 11.31 -9.24
N ASN A 3 6.58 11.99 -8.69
CA ASN A 3 6.18 13.32 -9.16
C ASN A 3 7.32 14.35 -9.05
N ILE A 4 8.03 14.38 -7.92
CA ILE A 4 9.18 15.27 -7.71
C ILE A 4 10.25 15.03 -8.77
N ARG A 5 10.54 13.75 -9.07
CA ARG A 5 11.48 13.37 -10.13
C ARG A 5 10.99 13.82 -11.51
N GLN A 6 9.71 13.65 -11.81
CA GLN A 6 9.13 14.08 -13.09
C GLN A 6 9.23 15.60 -13.24
N THR A 7 8.87 16.38 -12.21
CA THR A 7 8.99 17.83 -12.23
C THR A 7 10.43 18.30 -12.44
N ALA A 8 11.41 17.62 -11.83
CA ALA A 8 12.83 17.93 -12.03
C ALA A 8 13.27 17.66 -13.49
N LEU A 9 12.82 16.54 -14.07
CA LEU A 9 13.08 16.19 -15.46
C LEU A 9 12.39 17.15 -16.45
N ASP A 10 11.15 17.57 -16.15
CA ASP A 10 10.41 18.54 -16.93
C ASP A 10 11.17 19.87 -17.00
N LYS A 11 11.60 20.39 -15.85
CA LYS A 11 12.40 21.61 -15.77
C LYS A 11 13.73 21.49 -16.52
N ALA A 12 14.40 20.35 -16.42
CA ALA A 12 15.66 20.12 -17.13
C ALA A 12 15.47 20.07 -18.66
N TYR A 13 14.38 19.47 -19.12
CA TYR A 13 14.01 19.40 -20.54
C TYR A 13 13.64 20.77 -21.11
N GLU A 14 12.91 21.59 -20.36
CA GLU A 14 12.60 22.97 -20.76
C GLU A 14 13.85 23.84 -20.92
N GLN A 15 14.86 23.62 -20.07
CA GLN A 15 16.10 24.39 -20.11
C GLN A 15 17.05 23.96 -21.24
N ASN A 16 17.15 22.65 -21.51
CA ASN A 16 18.14 22.10 -22.45
C ASN A 16 17.56 20.88 -23.21
N PRO A 17 16.58 21.08 -24.11
CA PRO A 17 15.91 19.98 -24.81
C PRO A 17 16.88 19.15 -25.67
N GLU A 18 17.92 19.77 -26.22
CA GLU A 18 18.93 19.13 -27.07
C GLU A 18 19.77 18.07 -26.34
N ARG A 19 19.84 18.12 -25.01
CA ARG A 19 20.53 17.10 -24.20
C ARG A 19 19.75 15.78 -24.13
N PHE A 20 18.49 15.78 -24.55
CA PHE A 20 17.61 14.62 -24.52
C PHE A 20 17.37 14.08 -25.93
N SER A 21 18.25 13.19 -26.40
CA SER A 21 18.21 12.61 -27.76
C SER A 21 16.94 11.84 -28.11
N LYS A 22 16.12 11.48 -27.11
CA LYS A 22 14.86 10.74 -27.27
C LYS A 22 13.63 11.59 -26.93
N GLY A 23 13.78 12.91 -26.85
CA GLY A 23 12.72 13.83 -26.45
C GLY A 23 12.47 13.82 -24.94
N LYS A 24 11.28 14.27 -24.53
CA LYS A 24 10.97 14.53 -23.11
C LYS A 24 11.04 13.25 -22.27
N PRO A 25 11.90 13.19 -21.23
CA PRO A 25 12.04 12.01 -20.38
C PRO A 25 10.84 11.84 -19.44
N MET A 26 10.47 10.59 -19.16
CA MET A 26 9.36 10.21 -18.27
C MET A 26 9.84 9.26 -17.17
N VAL A 27 9.42 9.51 -15.93
CA VAL A 27 9.71 8.66 -14.78
C VAL A 27 8.74 7.48 -14.77
N SER A 28 9.24 6.29 -14.41
CA SER A 28 8.39 5.15 -14.11
C SER A 28 7.51 5.46 -12.89
N MET A 29 6.20 5.56 -13.12
CA MET A 29 5.22 5.87 -12.08
C MET A 29 4.96 4.60 -11.24
N PRO A 30 4.73 4.74 -9.93
CA PRO A 30 4.28 3.62 -9.13
C PRO A 30 2.91 3.13 -9.62
N PRO A 31 2.56 1.85 -9.39
CA PRO A 31 1.22 1.34 -9.65
C PRO A 31 0.16 2.18 -8.94
N LYS A 32 -1.02 2.32 -9.56
CA LYS A 32 -2.15 3.04 -8.96
C LYS A 32 -2.72 2.32 -7.73
N VAL A 33 -2.66 0.99 -7.76
CA VAL A 33 -3.14 0.09 -6.72
C VAL A 33 -2.04 -0.92 -6.46
N VAL A 34 -1.78 -1.16 -5.18
CA VAL A 34 -0.89 -2.23 -4.72
C VAL A 34 -1.69 -2.98 -3.66
N GLU A 35 -1.98 -4.24 -3.92
CA GLU A 35 -2.68 -5.12 -3.00
C GLU A 35 -1.70 -6.17 -2.49
N ILE A 36 -1.70 -6.37 -1.18
CA ILE A 36 -0.99 -7.46 -0.52
C ILE A 36 -2.11 -8.31 0.09
N ASN A 37 -2.27 -9.54 -0.41
CA ASN A 37 -3.36 -10.46 -0.07
C ASN A 37 -4.74 -9.87 -0.35
N PRO A 38 -5.12 -9.66 -1.62
CA PRO A 38 -6.48 -9.25 -1.95
C PRO A 38 -7.46 -10.33 -1.51
N VAL A 39 -8.56 -9.92 -0.88
CA VAL A 39 -9.67 -10.82 -0.57
C VAL A 39 -10.44 -11.07 -1.87
N THR A 40 -10.50 -12.32 -2.26
CA THR A 40 -11.21 -12.85 -3.42
C THR A 40 -12.64 -13.23 -3.04
N GLU A 41 -13.55 -13.31 -4.02
CA GLU A 41 -14.94 -13.72 -3.78
C GLU A 41 -15.06 -15.15 -3.20
N THR A 42 -13.99 -15.93 -3.32
CA THR A 42 -13.86 -17.30 -2.79
C THR A 42 -13.17 -17.37 -1.44
N ASP A 43 -12.69 -16.24 -0.91
CA ASP A 43 -12.21 -16.21 0.47
C ASP A 43 -13.44 -16.30 1.37
N ASP A 44 -13.71 -17.54 1.81
CA ASP A 44 -14.70 -17.82 2.83
C ASP A 44 -14.36 -17.00 4.07
N ASP A 45 -15.30 -16.19 4.55
CA ASP A 45 -15.25 -15.43 5.82
C ASP A 45 -15.11 -16.36 7.06
N TYR A 46 -14.94 -17.66 6.83
CA TYR A 46 -14.79 -18.70 7.82
C TYR A 46 -13.35 -18.80 8.31
N THR A 47 -12.97 -17.79 9.09
CA THR A 47 -12.29 -18.11 10.35
C THR A 47 -13.25 -17.77 11.48
N ALA A 48 -14.34 -18.54 11.59
CA ALA A 48 -14.97 -18.71 12.88
C ALA A 48 -13.95 -19.49 13.74
N GLU A 49 -13.00 -18.77 14.34
CA GLU A 49 -12.08 -19.32 15.32
C GLU A 49 -12.92 -19.94 16.44
N SER A 50 -13.06 -21.26 16.39
CA SER A 50 -13.75 -22.03 17.41
C SER A 50 -12.87 -22.05 18.66
N GLY A 51 -13.02 -21.01 19.48
CA GLY A 51 -12.55 -20.93 20.84
C GLY A 51 -11.05 -20.65 21.00
N VAL A 52 -10.72 -19.42 21.36
CA VAL A 52 -9.46 -19.14 22.05
C VAL A 52 -9.65 -19.42 23.56
N ASN A 53 -8.70 -20.11 24.18
CA ASN A 53 -8.71 -20.30 25.63
C ASN A 53 -8.39 -18.97 26.31
N PHE A 54 -9.33 -18.39 27.05
CA PHE A 54 -9.11 -17.18 27.83
C PHE A 54 -8.91 -17.55 29.32
N PRO A 55 -7.68 -17.88 29.75
CA PRO A 55 -7.42 -18.32 31.12
C PRO A 55 -7.73 -17.26 32.19
N THR A 56 -7.92 -16.00 31.80
CA THR A 56 -8.22 -14.88 32.70
C THR A 56 -9.70 -14.52 32.79
N LEU A 57 -10.58 -15.13 31.98
CA LEU A 57 -12.03 -14.94 32.07
C LEU A 57 -12.60 -15.20 33.47
N PRO A 58 -12.20 -16.25 34.22
CA PRO A 58 -12.71 -16.46 35.56
C PRO A 58 -12.42 -15.29 36.51
N ARG A 59 -11.25 -14.64 36.37
CA ARG A 59 -10.86 -13.50 37.18
C ARG A 59 -11.57 -12.21 36.78
N ALA A 60 -11.86 -12.02 35.49
CA ALA A 60 -12.64 -10.89 35.01
C ALA A 60 -14.09 -10.95 35.51
N MET A 61 -14.72 -12.13 35.49
CA MET A 61 -16.08 -12.34 35.98
C MET A 61 -16.20 -12.14 37.50
N ALA A 62 -15.18 -12.53 38.27
CA ALA A 62 -15.19 -12.37 39.73
C ALA A 62 -15.19 -10.90 40.20
N ASN A 63 -14.74 -9.97 39.35
CA ASN A 63 -14.65 -8.54 39.66
C ASN A 63 -15.83 -7.73 39.08
N ALA A 64 -16.82 -8.37 38.47
CA ALA A 64 -17.95 -7.73 37.80
C ALA A 64 -19.17 -7.51 38.72
N ILE A 65 -18.99 -7.59 40.05
CA ILE A 65 -19.99 -7.31 41.09
C ILE A 65 -19.61 -6.01 41.79
#